data_AF-A0A7S3U0F7-F1
#
_entry.id   AF-A0A7S3U0F7-F1
#
_cell.length_a   1.000
_cell.length_b   1.000
_cell.length_c   1.000
_cell.angle_alpha   90.00
_cell.angle_beta   90.00
_cell.angle_gamma   90.00
#
_symmetry.space_group_name_H-M   'P 1'
#
loop_
_entity.id
_entity.type
_entity.pdbx_description
1 polymer ?
#
loop_
_entity_poly.entity_id
_entity_poly.type
_entity_poly.pdbx_seq_one_letter_code
_entity_poly.pdbx_strand_id
1 'polypeptide(L)'
;IMYEVCARVSDKVGFGFKDNREACYMILYTIACLFNVLLDFCTTYYTAYLVMVGLGFRTYFGEKLSDIDSFTKQFETYAMQRSLAENTYSYAFPSTFLIPFIIEPFVTIGLPLYIGRLIVRSHPEIQGRAAEEWVASIPLDMGRYADLILDVILALLIFYFPGGYTATLFAGLAVSHAYIYSFDHWKILRNIPTCVIASMDIDWWSQALLIPCIGTIASCWVF
;
A
#
# COMPACT_ATOMS: atom_id res chain seq x y z
N ILE A 1 -3.17 10.33 6.77
CA ILE A 1 -2.53 10.60 8.09
C ILE A 1 -1.05 10.22 8.05
N MET A 2 -0.69 8.98 7.66
CA MET A 2 0.72 8.55 7.59
C MET A 2 1.57 9.37 6.61
N TYR A 3 1.07 9.64 5.40
CA TYR A 3 1.73 10.52 4.42
C TYR A 3 2.15 11.88 5.03
N GLU A 4 1.22 12.56 5.71
CA GLU A 4 1.49 13.87 6.32
C GLU A 4 2.53 13.81 7.47
N VAL A 5 2.49 12.76 8.29
CA VAL A 5 3.43 12.59 9.40
C VAL A 5 4.84 12.32 8.86
N CYS A 6 4.96 11.40 7.89
CA CYS A 6 6.24 11.07 7.26
C CYS A 6 6.82 12.28 6.51
N ALA A 7 5.98 13.05 5.82
CA ALA A 7 6.39 14.27 5.13
C ALA A 7 6.95 15.31 6.12
N ARG A 8 6.21 15.58 7.21
CA ARG A 8 6.67 16.52 8.25
C ARG A 8 7.95 16.08 8.95
N VAL A 9 8.14 14.77 9.15
CA VAL A 9 9.38 14.25 9.72
C VAL A 9 10.53 14.45 8.75
N SER A 10 10.35 14.12 7.47
CA SER A 10 11.36 14.32 6.44
C SER A 10 11.75 15.81 6.26
N ASP A 11 10.77 16.71 6.32
CA ASP A 11 11.00 18.16 6.27
C ASP A 11 11.82 18.67 7.47
N LYS A 12 11.62 18.09 8.67
CA LYS A 12 12.35 18.49 9.89
C LYS A 12 13.81 18.05 9.90
N VAL A 13 14.19 17.05 9.12
CA VAL A 13 15.58 16.55 9.06
C VAL A 13 16.50 17.56 8.35
N GLY A 14 15.94 18.49 7.56
CA GLY A 14 16.70 19.61 6.99
C GLY A 14 17.56 19.23 5.78
N PHE A 15 17.08 18.30 4.94
CA PHE A 15 17.79 17.93 3.71
C PHE A 15 17.94 19.12 2.77
N GLY A 16 19.16 19.32 2.24
CA GLY A 16 19.47 20.39 1.28
C GLY A 16 18.98 20.11 -0.15
N PHE A 17 18.69 18.84 -0.48
CA PHE A 17 18.22 18.41 -1.80
C PHE A 17 16.86 17.74 -1.70
N LYS A 18 15.98 18.01 -2.69
CA LYS A 18 14.62 17.48 -2.75
C LYS A 18 14.60 15.94 -2.89
N ASP A 19 15.48 15.38 -3.71
CA ASP A 19 15.58 13.94 -3.96
C ASP A 19 15.90 13.16 -2.66
N ASN A 20 16.82 13.66 -1.84
CA ASN A 20 17.16 13.04 -0.55
C ASN A 20 15.98 13.05 0.43
N ARG A 21 15.19 14.13 0.42
CA ARG A 21 13.99 14.26 1.25
C ARG A 21 12.91 13.26 0.81
N GLU A 22 12.72 13.10 -0.50
CA GLU A 22 11.75 12.17 -1.07
C GLU A 22 12.15 10.71 -0.85
N ALA A 23 13.45 10.38 -0.97
CA ALA A 23 13.96 9.06 -0.62
C ALA A 23 13.76 8.73 0.88
N CYS A 24 14.09 9.67 1.78
CA CYS A 24 13.88 9.49 3.22
C CYS A 24 12.39 9.30 3.55
N TYR A 25 11.53 10.11 2.93
CA TYR A 25 10.09 10.01 3.07
C TYR A 25 9.56 8.64 2.62
N MET A 26 9.97 8.17 1.43
CA MET A 26 9.58 6.85 0.89
C MET A 26 9.97 5.72 1.85
N ILE A 27 11.20 5.73 2.38
CA ILE A 27 11.69 4.70 3.31
C ILE A 27 10.88 4.73 4.61
N LEU A 28 10.71 5.90 5.24
CA LEU A 28 9.97 6.04 6.49
C LEU A 28 8.53 5.58 6.35
N TYR A 29 7.89 5.95 5.24
CA TYR A 29 6.51 5.56 4.96
C TYR A 29 6.39 4.04 4.73
N THR A 30 7.29 3.44 3.94
CA THR A 30 7.31 1.98 3.71
C THR A 30 7.45 1.22 5.03
N ILE A 31 8.40 1.62 5.89
CA ILE A 31 8.64 0.97 7.18
C ILE A 31 7.42 1.11 8.09
N ALA A 32 6.83 2.31 8.17
CA ALA A 32 5.68 2.53 9.02
C ALA A 32 4.46 1.72 8.57
N CYS A 33 4.22 1.63 7.26
CA CYS A 33 3.16 0.79 6.71
C CYS A 33 3.45 -0.70 6.92
N LEU A 34 4.70 -1.15 6.83
CA LEU A 34 5.08 -2.52 7.15
C LEU A 34 4.75 -2.87 8.61
N PHE A 35 5.04 -1.98 9.57
CA PHE A 35 4.64 -2.19 10.96
C PHE A 35 3.13 -2.29 11.13
N ASN A 36 2.36 -1.45 10.43
CA ASN A 36 0.90 -1.53 10.46
C ASN A 36 0.39 -2.87 9.91
N VAL A 37 0.92 -3.31 8.76
CA VAL A 37 0.55 -4.60 8.16
C VAL A 37 0.87 -5.77 9.09
N LEU A 38 2.02 -5.74 9.78
CA LEU A 38 2.38 -6.76 10.77
C LEU A 38 1.42 -6.80 11.96
N LEU A 39 1.02 -5.64 12.48
CA LEU A 39 0.04 -5.56 13.57
C LEU A 39 -1.35 -6.01 13.13
N ASP A 40 -1.78 -5.62 11.93
CA ASP A 40 -3.04 -6.05 11.32
C ASP A 40 -3.04 -7.58 11.12
N PHE A 41 -1.91 -8.15 10.72
CA PHE A 41 -1.77 -9.60 10.59
C PHE A 41 -1.93 -10.32 11.95
N CYS A 42 -1.23 -9.85 12.98
CA CYS A 42 -1.35 -10.41 14.33
C CYS A 42 -2.78 -10.33 14.86
N THR A 43 -3.43 -9.17 14.74
CA THR A 43 -4.80 -8.97 15.21
C THR A 43 -5.81 -9.79 14.41
N THR A 44 -5.62 -9.94 13.10
CA THR A 44 -6.45 -10.81 12.25
C THR A 44 -6.32 -12.27 12.66
N TYR A 45 -5.11 -12.75 12.97
CA TYR A 45 -4.89 -14.09 13.49
C TYR A 45 -5.65 -14.34 14.80
N TYR A 46 -5.49 -13.47 15.80
CA TYR A 46 -6.19 -13.61 17.07
C TYR A 46 -7.72 -13.57 16.90
N THR A 47 -8.21 -12.70 16.02
CA THR A 47 -9.65 -12.59 15.73
C THR A 47 -10.16 -13.87 15.07
N ALA A 48 -9.46 -14.39 14.05
CA ALA A 48 -9.82 -15.64 13.38
C ALA A 48 -9.82 -16.83 14.37
N TYR A 49 -8.82 -16.90 15.26
CA TYR A 49 -8.75 -17.91 16.31
C TYR A 49 -9.96 -17.85 17.26
N LEU A 50 -10.28 -16.68 17.79
CA LEU A 50 -11.42 -16.52 18.70
C LEU A 50 -12.75 -16.88 18.03
N VAL A 51 -12.94 -16.50 16.76
CA VAL A 51 -14.13 -16.86 15.98
C VAL A 51 -14.22 -18.38 15.79
N MET A 52 -13.12 -19.04 15.43
CA MET A 52 -13.11 -20.50 15.22
C MET A 52 -13.36 -21.28 16.50
N VAL A 53 -12.79 -20.84 17.63
CA VAL A 53 -13.05 -21.43 18.95
C VAL A 53 -14.52 -21.22 19.35
N GLY A 54 -15.06 -20.02 19.14
CA GLY A 54 -16.47 -19.70 19.45
C GLY A 54 -17.47 -20.53 18.63
N LEU A 55 -17.13 -20.83 17.37
CA LEU A 55 -17.93 -21.69 16.49
C LEU A 55 -17.71 -23.20 16.75
N GLY A 56 -16.79 -23.56 17.65
CA GLY A 56 -16.50 -24.95 17.99
C GLY A 56 -15.86 -25.75 16.87
N PHE A 57 -15.08 -25.09 15.99
CA PHE A 57 -14.38 -25.75 14.89
C PHE A 57 -13.44 -26.83 15.42
N ARG A 58 -13.41 -27.96 14.70
CA ARG A 58 -12.55 -29.10 14.98
C ARG A 58 -11.54 -29.27 13.86
N THR A 59 -10.36 -29.77 14.21
CA THR A 59 -9.34 -30.17 13.25
C THR A 59 -9.79 -31.41 12.46
N TYR A 60 -9.02 -31.77 11.43
CA TYR A 60 -9.22 -32.99 10.66
C TYR A 60 -9.28 -34.26 11.55
N PHE A 61 -8.58 -34.26 12.68
CA PHE A 61 -8.56 -35.37 13.65
C PHE A 61 -9.71 -35.33 14.67
N GLY A 62 -10.60 -34.34 14.58
CA GLY A 62 -11.76 -34.20 15.47
C GLY A 62 -11.47 -33.52 16.81
N GLU A 63 -10.24 -33.08 17.05
CA GLU A 63 -9.85 -32.28 18.22
C GLU A 63 -10.36 -30.85 18.08
N LYS A 64 -10.85 -30.25 19.18
CA LYS A 64 -11.28 -28.85 19.15
C LYS A 64 -10.06 -27.94 19.04
N LEU A 65 -10.20 -26.84 18.31
CA LEU A 65 -9.12 -25.86 18.17
C LEU A 65 -8.64 -25.28 19.52
N SER A 66 -9.53 -25.24 20.52
CA SER A 66 -9.24 -24.79 21.89
C SER A 66 -8.27 -25.68 22.65
N ASP A 67 -8.18 -26.95 22.26
CA ASP A 67 -7.49 -28.00 23.03
C ASP A 67 -6.07 -28.24 22.48
N ILE A 68 -5.64 -27.45 21.49
CA ILE A 68 -4.32 -27.54 20.85
C ILE A 68 -3.36 -26.59 21.54
N ASP A 69 -2.33 -27.10 22.22
CA ASP A 69 -1.38 -26.27 22.99
C ASP A 69 -0.31 -25.55 22.13
N SER A 70 -0.18 -25.88 20.85
CA SER A 70 0.90 -25.36 19.99
C SER A 70 0.39 -24.44 18.88
N PHE A 71 0.95 -23.23 18.79
CA PHE A 71 0.68 -22.26 17.73
C PHE A 71 0.85 -22.87 16.33
N THR A 72 1.92 -23.63 16.10
CA THR A 72 2.22 -24.24 14.79
C THR A 72 1.08 -25.15 14.34
N LYS A 73 0.59 -26.01 15.24
CA LYS A 73 -0.54 -26.92 14.94
C LYS A 73 -1.86 -26.18 14.73
N GLN A 74 -2.09 -25.11 15.49
CA GLN A 74 -3.27 -24.25 15.30
C GLN A 74 -3.23 -23.53 13.95
N PHE A 75 -2.06 -23.00 13.59
CA PHE A 75 -1.81 -22.26 12.36
C PHE A 75 -1.91 -23.14 11.12
N GLU A 76 -1.32 -24.34 11.14
CA GLU A 76 -1.36 -25.32 10.04
C GLU A 76 -2.73 -25.93 9.79
N THR A 77 -3.71 -25.67 10.66
CA THR A 77 -5.06 -26.16 10.44
C THR A 77 -5.66 -25.52 9.19
N TYR A 78 -6.15 -26.34 8.26
CA TYR A 78 -6.72 -25.88 6.98
C TYR A 78 -7.78 -24.78 7.14
N ALA A 79 -8.64 -24.87 8.17
CA ALA A 79 -9.65 -23.85 8.46
C ALA A 79 -9.01 -22.48 8.77
N MET A 80 -7.94 -22.47 9.58
CA MET A 80 -7.17 -21.26 9.93
C MET A 80 -6.52 -20.65 8.69
N GLN A 81 -5.76 -21.44 7.93
CA GLN A 81 -5.10 -20.97 6.72
C GLN A 81 -6.08 -20.43 5.67
N ARG A 82 -7.23 -21.09 5.50
CA ARG A 82 -8.27 -20.65 4.56
C ARG A 82 -8.90 -19.32 4.97
N SER A 83 -9.24 -19.14 6.25
CA SER A 83 -9.81 -17.88 6.73
C SER A 83 -8.81 -16.73 6.65
N LEU A 84 -7.54 -16.97 6.99
CA LEU A 84 -6.48 -15.98 6.87
C LEU A 84 -6.21 -15.61 5.41
N ALA A 85 -6.23 -16.59 4.50
CA ALA A 85 -6.09 -16.34 3.07
C ALA A 85 -7.26 -15.51 2.51
N GLU A 86 -8.50 -15.77 2.94
CA GLU A 86 -9.68 -15.02 2.51
C GLU A 86 -9.68 -13.57 3.01
N ASN A 87 -9.30 -13.36 4.28
CA ASN A 87 -9.12 -12.03 4.85
C ASN A 87 -8.00 -11.26 4.15
N THR A 88 -6.85 -11.92 3.92
CA THR A 88 -5.71 -11.35 3.19
C THR A 88 -6.11 -11.00 1.76
N TYR A 89 -6.85 -11.88 1.08
CA TYR A 89 -7.34 -11.61 -0.27
C TYR A 89 -8.25 -10.39 -0.32
N SER A 90 -9.25 -10.32 0.58
CA SER A 90 -10.21 -9.21 0.62
C SER A 90 -9.56 -7.87 1.00
N TYR A 91 -8.51 -7.92 1.83
CA TYR A 91 -7.70 -6.76 2.16
C TYR A 91 -6.86 -6.32 0.96
N ALA A 92 -6.18 -7.26 0.29
CA ALA A 92 -5.31 -6.97 -0.84
C ALA A 92 -6.08 -6.47 -2.08
N PHE A 93 -7.01 -7.28 -2.59
CA PHE A 93 -7.77 -6.98 -3.80
C PHE A 93 -9.27 -7.05 -3.53
N PRO A 94 -10.05 -6.00 -3.87
CA PRO A 94 -9.65 -4.77 -4.58
C PRO A 94 -9.14 -3.65 -3.66
N SER A 95 -9.15 -3.86 -2.33
CA SER A 95 -9.15 -2.78 -1.35
C SER A 95 -7.86 -1.99 -1.24
N THR A 96 -6.68 -2.63 -1.28
CA THR A 96 -5.39 -1.90 -1.25
C THR A 96 -4.83 -1.70 -2.65
N PHE A 97 -4.91 -2.72 -3.52
CA PHE A 97 -4.26 -2.68 -4.83
C PHE A 97 -4.92 -1.72 -5.83
N LEU A 98 -6.23 -1.48 -5.73
CA LEU A 98 -6.97 -0.81 -6.80
C LEU A 98 -7.80 0.39 -6.33
N ILE A 99 -8.60 0.22 -5.28
CA ILE A 99 -9.53 1.27 -4.82
C ILE A 99 -8.82 2.60 -4.50
N PRO A 100 -7.68 2.64 -3.77
CA PRO A 100 -7.02 3.89 -3.44
C PRO A 100 -6.56 4.64 -4.69
N PHE A 101 -6.05 3.91 -5.69
CA PHE A 101 -5.59 4.46 -6.97
C PHE A 101 -6.72 4.90 -7.91
N ILE A 102 -7.92 4.32 -7.78
CA ILE A 102 -9.12 4.83 -8.48
C ILE A 102 -9.62 6.10 -7.81
N ILE A 103 -9.57 6.19 -6.48
CA ILE A 103 -10.04 7.37 -5.72
C ILE A 103 -9.04 8.54 -5.83
N GLU A 104 -7.74 8.25 -5.89
CA GLU A 104 -6.66 9.23 -6.00
C GLU A 104 -6.92 10.34 -7.03
N PRO A 105 -7.27 10.09 -8.32
CA PRO A 105 -7.57 11.16 -9.28
C PRO A 105 -8.70 12.08 -8.85
N PHE A 106 -9.75 11.55 -8.22
CA PHE A 106 -10.88 12.37 -7.80
C PHE A 106 -10.47 13.33 -6.68
N VAL A 107 -9.66 12.86 -5.74
CA VAL A 107 -9.24 13.65 -4.57
C VAL A 107 -8.07 14.58 -4.88
N THR A 108 -7.11 14.15 -5.71
CA THR A 108 -5.87 14.91 -5.97
C THR A 108 -5.93 15.80 -7.22
N ILE A 109 -6.80 15.49 -8.18
CA ILE A 109 -6.93 16.26 -9.43
C ILE A 109 -8.30 16.93 -9.50
N GLY A 110 -9.37 16.14 -9.38
CA GLY A 110 -10.74 16.64 -9.55
C GLY A 110 -11.14 17.68 -8.50
N LEU A 111 -10.93 17.36 -7.22
CA LEU A 111 -11.32 18.22 -6.11
C LEU A 111 -10.53 19.55 -6.08
N PRO A 112 -9.18 19.58 -6.18
CA PRO A 112 -8.43 20.83 -6.18
C PRO A 112 -8.76 21.69 -7.39
N LEU A 113 -8.96 21.09 -8.57
CA LEU A 113 -9.34 21.82 -9.77
C LEU A 113 -10.74 22.44 -9.65
N TYR A 114 -11.69 21.74 -9.04
CA TYR A 114 -13.03 22.28 -8.79
C TYR A 114 -12.98 23.46 -7.80
N ILE A 115 -12.26 23.29 -6.69
CA ILE A 115 -12.10 24.34 -5.67
C ILE A 115 -11.35 25.55 -6.24
N GLY A 116 -10.23 25.32 -6.94
CA GLY A 116 -9.44 26.37 -7.57
C GLY A 116 -10.24 27.18 -8.59
N ARG A 117 -11.04 26.50 -9.43
CA ARG A 117 -11.97 27.18 -10.36
C ARG A 117 -13.04 28.00 -9.64
N LEU A 118 -13.59 27.51 -8.53
CA LEU A 118 -14.57 28.27 -7.75
C LEU A 118 -13.96 29.52 -7.13
N ILE A 119 -12.74 29.43 -6.58
CA ILE A 119 -12.03 30.55 -5.97
C ILE A 119 -11.72 31.62 -7.02
N VAL A 120 -11.09 31.23 -8.14
CA VAL A 120 -10.70 32.15 -9.23
C VAL A 120 -11.94 32.83 -9.84
N ARG A 121 -13.07 32.11 -9.93
CA ARG A 121 -14.33 32.71 -10.41
C ARG A 121 -14.97 33.69 -9.44
N SER A 122 -14.75 33.52 -8.14
CA SER A 122 -15.40 34.34 -7.10
C SER A 122 -14.59 35.58 -6.72
N HIS A 123 -13.27 35.57 -6.98
CA HIS A 123 -12.34 36.64 -6.59
C HIS A 123 -11.66 37.24 -7.83
N PRO A 124 -12.21 38.33 -8.42
CA PRO A 124 -11.68 38.94 -9.63
C PRO A 124 -10.30 39.57 -9.45
N GLU A 125 -9.81 39.74 -8.22
CA GLU A 125 -8.45 40.17 -7.90
C GLU A 125 -7.38 39.12 -8.24
N ILE A 126 -7.76 37.85 -8.37
CA ILE A 126 -6.83 36.76 -8.70
C ILE A 126 -6.75 36.64 -10.23
N GLN A 127 -5.73 37.23 -10.84
CA GLN A 127 -5.54 37.26 -12.29
C GLN A 127 -4.15 36.80 -12.72
N GLY A 128 -4.03 36.41 -14.00
CA GLY A 128 -2.77 35.99 -14.62
C GLY A 128 -2.17 34.76 -13.94
N ARG A 129 -0.87 34.82 -13.63
CA ARG A 129 -0.10 33.71 -13.08
C ARG A 129 -0.63 33.20 -11.74
N ALA A 130 -1.17 34.09 -10.90
CA ALA A 130 -1.76 33.67 -9.62
C ALA A 130 -2.96 32.74 -9.85
N ALA A 131 -3.80 33.03 -10.84
CA ALA A 131 -4.94 32.18 -11.19
C ALA A 131 -4.51 30.82 -11.74
N GLU A 132 -3.40 30.78 -12.50
CA GLU A 132 -2.82 29.52 -12.98
C GLU A 132 -2.31 28.65 -11.84
N GLU A 133 -1.65 29.23 -10.83
CA GLU A 133 -1.16 28.50 -9.65
C GLU A 133 -2.30 27.90 -8.82
N TRP A 134 -3.45 28.57 -8.71
CA TRP A 134 -4.64 28.05 -8.02
C TRP A 134 -5.33 26.89 -8.74
N VAL A 135 -5.12 26.75 -10.05
CA VAL A 135 -5.72 25.68 -10.87
C VAL A 135 -4.68 24.61 -11.22
N ALA A 136 -3.40 24.85 -10.92
CA ALA A 136 -2.32 23.91 -11.14
C ALA A 136 -2.55 22.61 -10.36
N SER A 137 -2.19 21.48 -10.98
CA SER A 137 -2.30 20.18 -10.31
C SER A 137 -1.18 19.99 -9.30
N ILE A 138 -1.43 19.14 -8.31
CA ILE A 138 -0.44 18.79 -7.28
C ILE A 138 0.75 18.09 -7.96
N PRO A 139 2.01 18.45 -7.61
CA PRO A 139 3.19 17.79 -8.15
C PRO A 139 3.20 16.30 -7.80
N LEU A 140 3.88 15.49 -8.61
CA LEU A 140 4.01 14.06 -8.34
C LEU A 140 4.83 13.83 -7.06
N ASP A 141 4.27 13.04 -6.15
CA ASP A 141 4.97 12.54 -4.96
C ASP A 141 5.62 11.18 -5.27
N MET A 142 6.87 11.00 -4.83
CA MET A 142 7.63 9.76 -4.96
C MET A 142 7.21 8.70 -3.94
N GLY A 143 6.34 9.03 -2.99
CA GLY A 143 5.67 8.06 -2.10
C GLY A 143 4.95 6.94 -2.85
N ARG A 144 4.65 7.14 -4.13
CA ARG A 144 4.07 6.12 -5.01
C ARG A 144 4.91 4.86 -5.17
N TYR A 145 6.23 4.98 -5.11
CA TYR A 145 7.13 3.82 -5.10
C TYR A 145 6.91 2.95 -3.86
N ALA A 146 6.69 3.59 -2.70
CA ALA A 146 6.41 2.87 -1.48
C ALA A 146 5.06 2.14 -1.54
N ASP A 147 4.03 2.76 -2.11
CA ASP A 147 2.72 2.10 -2.28
C ASP A 147 2.83 0.85 -3.16
N LEU A 148 3.57 0.91 -4.27
CA LEU A 148 3.81 -0.26 -5.13
C LEU A 148 4.61 -1.36 -4.41
N ILE A 149 5.61 -0.99 -3.61
CA ILE A 149 6.37 -1.96 -2.80
C ILE A 149 5.46 -2.62 -1.76
N LEU A 150 4.56 -1.86 -1.13
CA LEU A 150 3.60 -2.39 -0.16
C LEU A 150 2.62 -3.37 -0.81
N ASP A 151 2.15 -3.09 -2.03
CA ASP A 151 1.32 -4.02 -2.77
C ASP A 151 2.03 -5.36 -3.02
N VAL A 152 3.32 -5.31 -3.38
CA VAL A 152 4.16 -6.51 -3.53
C VAL A 152 4.28 -7.25 -2.20
N ILE A 153 4.58 -6.56 -1.09
CA ILE A 153 4.68 -7.18 0.25
C ILE A 153 3.38 -7.89 0.62
N LEU A 154 2.24 -7.24 0.42
CA LEU A 154 0.91 -7.82 0.69
C LEU A 154 0.62 -9.03 -0.21
N ALA A 155 1.02 -8.97 -1.48
CA ALA A 155 0.87 -10.10 -2.38
C ALA A 155 1.72 -11.31 -1.95
N LEU A 156 2.92 -11.08 -1.42
CA LEU A 156 3.78 -12.15 -0.94
C LEU A 156 3.27 -12.81 0.34
N LEU A 157 2.53 -12.08 1.18
CA LEU A 157 1.93 -12.65 2.39
C LEU A 157 0.97 -13.81 2.07
N ILE A 158 0.33 -13.83 0.90
CA ILE A 158 -0.57 -14.92 0.50
C ILE A 158 0.15 -16.28 0.42
N PHE A 159 1.47 -16.31 0.23
CA PHE A 159 2.22 -17.57 0.18
C PHE A 159 2.28 -18.28 1.52
N TYR A 160 2.15 -17.57 2.65
CA TYR A 160 2.04 -18.19 3.97
C TYR A 160 0.65 -18.80 4.23
N PHE A 161 -0.36 -18.49 3.40
CA PHE A 161 -1.73 -18.98 3.55
C PHE A 161 -2.20 -19.66 2.26
N PRO A 162 -1.93 -20.96 2.06
CA PRO A 162 -2.37 -21.69 0.88
C PRO A 162 -3.88 -21.95 0.91
N GLY A 163 -4.69 -20.91 0.69
CA GLY A 163 -6.15 -20.94 0.67
C GLY A 163 -6.77 -21.05 -0.73
N GLY A 164 -5.95 -21.13 -1.78
CA GLY A 164 -6.39 -21.22 -3.18
C GLY A 164 -6.60 -19.89 -3.89
N TYR A 165 -6.35 -18.75 -3.22
CA TYR A 165 -6.54 -17.40 -3.80
C TYR A 165 -5.29 -16.82 -4.47
N THR A 166 -4.17 -17.54 -4.48
CA THR A 166 -2.88 -17.04 -4.97
C THR A 166 -2.96 -16.57 -6.42
N ALA A 167 -3.46 -17.40 -7.34
CA ALA A 167 -3.54 -17.04 -8.76
C ALA A 167 -4.47 -15.85 -9.02
N THR A 168 -5.61 -15.80 -8.34
CA THR A 168 -6.56 -14.68 -8.44
C THR A 168 -5.99 -13.39 -7.86
N LEU A 169 -5.21 -13.47 -6.78
CA LEU A 169 -4.58 -12.31 -6.16
C LEU A 169 -3.48 -11.73 -7.04
N PHE A 170 -2.60 -12.57 -7.61
CA PHE A 170 -1.57 -12.12 -8.53
C PHE A 170 -2.14 -11.59 -9.86
N ALA A 171 -3.24 -12.17 -10.34
CA ALA A 171 -3.97 -11.59 -11.48
C ALA A 171 -4.54 -10.20 -11.14
N GLY A 172 -5.14 -10.05 -9.96
CA GLY A 172 -5.63 -8.76 -9.45
C GLY A 172 -4.51 -7.73 -9.29
N LEU A 173 -3.36 -8.14 -8.74
CA LEU A 173 -2.16 -7.32 -8.63
C LEU A 173 -1.69 -6.84 -10.01
N ALA A 174 -1.55 -7.75 -10.98
CA ALA A 174 -1.10 -7.41 -12.33
C ALA A 174 -2.04 -6.44 -13.05
N VAL A 175 -3.36 -6.66 -12.95
CA VAL A 175 -4.36 -5.74 -13.51
C VAL A 175 -4.30 -4.37 -12.84
N SER A 176 -4.15 -4.35 -11.51
CA SER A 176 -4.05 -3.09 -10.75
C SER A 176 -2.78 -2.32 -11.12
N HIS A 177 -1.64 -2.99 -11.20
CA HIS A 177 -0.37 -2.36 -11.63
C HIS A 177 -0.41 -1.88 -13.08
N ALA A 178 -1.07 -2.61 -13.98
CA ALA A 178 -1.28 -2.15 -15.36
C ALA A 178 -2.14 -0.88 -15.42
N TYR A 179 -3.18 -0.80 -14.60
CA TYR A 179 -4.00 0.41 -14.44
C TYR A 179 -3.17 1.56 -13.88
N ILE A 180 -2.46 1.35 -12.77
CA ILE A 180 -1.62 2.38 -12.13
C ILE A 180 -0.60 2.90 -13.12
N TYR A 181 0.14 2.01 -13.80
CA TYR A 181 1.12 2.41 -14.82
C TYR A 181 0.50 3.28 -15.92
N SER A 182 -0.66 2.86 -16.46
CA SER A 182 -1.35 3.59 -17.53
C SER A 182 -1.82 4.97 -17.07
N PHE A 183 -2.38 5.04 -15.86
CA PHE A 183 -2.86 6.28 -15.26
C PHE A 183 -1.69 7.24 -14.94
N ASP A 184 -0.60 6.71 -14.40
CA ASP A 184 0.60 7.47 -14.03
C ASP A 184 1.29 8.04 -15.25
N HIS A 185 1.41 7.24 -16.30
CA HIS A 185 1.93 7.67 -17.58
C HIS A 185 1.10 8.83 -18.15
N TRP A 186 -0.23 8.72 -18.10
CA TRP A 186 -1.12 9.81 -18.51
C TRP A 186 -0.97 11.06 -17.63
N LYS A 187 -0.89 10.89 -16.30
CA LYS A 187 -0.76 11.97 -15.31
C LYS A 187 0.52 12.77 -15.52
N ILE A 188 1.64 12.08 -15.75
CA ILE A 188 2.96 12.71 -15.98
C ILE A 188 2.95 13.51 -17.29
N LEU A 189 2.39 12.95 -18.37
CA LEU A 189 2.42 13.59 -19.68
C LEU A 189 1.47 14.79 -19.82
N ARG A 190 0.36 14.81 -19.07
CA ARG A 190 -0.75 15.74 -19.35
C ARG A 190 -1.18 16.62 -18.20
N ASN A 191 -0.83 16.28 -16.97
CA ASN A 191 -1.40 16.96 -15.80
C ASN A 191 -0.35 17.56 -14.87
N ILE A 192 0.77 16.87 -14.63
CA ILE A 192 1.76 17.30 -13.65
C ILE A 192 2.56 18.52 -14.17
N PRO A 193 2.61 19.63 -13.43
CA PRO A 193 3.29 20.84 -13.88
C PRO A 193 4.82 20.71 -13.84
N THR A 194 5.36 19.97 -12.87
CA THR A 194 6.80 19.71 -12.74
C THR A 194 7.05 18.33 -12.11
N CYS A 195 8.00 17.60 -12.68
CA CYS A 195 8.57 16.39 -12.11
C CYS A 195 10.09 16.54 -12.20
N VAL A 196 10.78 16.50 -11.06
CA VAL A 196 12.24 16.61 -11.00
C VAL A 196 12.75 15.24 -10.60
N ILE A 197 13.36 14.55 -11.57
CA ILE A 197 14.09 13.30 -11.35
C ILE A 197 15.54 13.65 -11.65
N ALA A 198 16.30 14.03 -10.63
CA ALA A 198 17.69 14.47 -10.80
C ALA A 198 18.70 13.38 -10.45
N SER A 199 18.33 12.46 -9.55
CA SER A 199 19.16 11.34 -9.12
C SER A 199 18.45 9.98 -9.21
N MET A 200 19.25 8.92 -9.28
CA MET A 200 18.80 7.53 -9.25
C MET A 200 18.70 6.96 -7.83
N ASP A 201 18.88 7.81 -6.80
CA ASP A 201 18.90 7.40 -5.40
C ASP A 201 17.57 6.76 -4.97
N ILE A 202 16.44 7.30 -5.41
CA ILE A 202 15.10 6.77 -5.09
C ILE A 202 14.93 5.37 -5.70
N ASP A 203 15.38 5.17 -6.94
CA ASP A 203 15.35 3.86 -7.60
C ASP A 203 16.26 2.85 -6.88
N TRP A 204 17.43 3.29 -6.40
CA TRP A 204 18.34 2.42 -5.66
C TRP A 204 17.76 1.99 -4.30
N TRP A 205 17.17 2.93 -3.57
CA TRP A 205 16.52 2.64 -2.28
C TRP A 205 15.24 1.83 -2.44
N SER A 206 14.45 2.05 -3.50
CA SER A 206 13.26 1.23 -3.78
C SER A 206 13.65 -0.22 -4.10
N GLN A 207 14.73 -0.44 -4.87
CA GLN A 207 15.29 -1.77 -5.09
C GLN A 207 15.81 -2.41 -3.78
N ALA A 208 16.47 -1.63 -2.92
CA ALA A 208 16.91 -2.12 -1.62
C ALA A 208 15.73 -2.56 -0.74
N LEU A 209 14.59 -1.86 -0.79
CA LEU A 209 13.36 -2.22 -0.09
C LEU A 209 12.67 -3.48 -0.66
N LEU A 210 13.03 -3.94 -1.86
CA LEU A 210 12.59 -5.24 -2.37
C LEU A 210 13.39 -6.42 -1.82
N ILE A 211 14.56 -6.19 -1.22
CA ILE A 211 15.36 -7.26 -0.57
C ILE A 211 14.55 -8.04 0.48
N PRO A 212 13.83 -7.42 1.44
CA PRO A 212 12.98 -8.17 2.37
C PRO A 212 11.82 -8.91 1.67
N CYS A 213 11.33 -8.43 0.52
CA CYS A 213 10.34 -9.14 -0.29
C CYS A 213 10.92 -10.45 -0.85
N ILE A 214 12.15 -10.42 -1.34
CA ILE A 214 12.85 -11.63 -1.82
C ILE A 214 13.13 -12.56 -0.63
N GLY A 215 13.52 -12.01 0.52
CA GLY A 215 13.73 -12.79 1.74
C GLY A 215 12.47 -13.51 2.24
N THR A 216 11.30 -12.88 2.14
CA THR A 216 10.02 -13.51 2.50
C THR A 216 9.65 -14.63 1.54
N ILE A 217 9.82 -14.45 0.22
CA ILE A 217 9.69 -15.54 -0.77
C ILE A 217 10.60 -16.71 -0.43
N ALA A 218 11.89 -16.44 -0.16
CA ALA A 218 12.85 -17.48 0.19
C ALA A 218 12.47 -18.20 1.49
N SER A 219 11.91 -17.49 2.47
CA SER A 219 11.45 -18.13 3.71
C SER A 219 10.24 -19.05 3.49
N CYS A 220 9.41 -18.79 2.47
CA CYS A 220 8.29 -19.67 2.08
C CYS A 220 8.78 -21.01 1.47
N TRP A 221 10.07 -21.19 1.20
CA TRP A 221 10.63 -22.51 0.85
C TRP A 221 10.95 -23.38 2.07
N VAL A 222 11.04 -22.77 3.26
CA VAL A 222 11.39 -23.46 4.51
C VAL A 222 10.14 -23.93 5.26
N PHE A 223 9.01 -23.25 5.04
CA PHE A 223 7.68 -23.57 5.56
C PHE A 223 6.86 -24.36 4.54
#